data_AF-A0A955LAQ3-F1
#
_entry.id   AF-A0A955LAQ3-F1
#
_cell.length_a   1.000
_cell.length_b   1.000
_cell.length_c   1.000
_cell.angle_alpha   90.00
_cell.angle_beta   90.00
_cell.angle_gamma   90.00
#
_symmetry.space_group_name_H-M   'P 1'
#
loop_
_entity.id
_entity.type
_entity.pdbx_description
1 polymer ?
#
loop_
_entity_poly.entity_id
_entity_poly.type
_entity_poly.pdbx_seq_one_letter_code
_entity_poly.pdbx_strand_id
1 'polypeptide(L)'
;YNVVFGDITETDVMNEANLSTAKTIVSTLPNLEDNVILIQSIKRNHPEVQIIVNAERREHRQALLDAGADMVIAPFELAGQMLSRLVAHDELEIRD
;
A
#
# COMPACT_ATOMS: atom_id res chain seq x y z
N TYR A 1 15.82 -13.47 1.89
CA TYR A 1 14.87 -12.55 2.52
C TYR A 1 14.31 -13.26 3.74
N ASN A 2 13.98 -12.52 4.80
CA ASN A 2 13.31 -13.10 5.96
C ASN A 2 11.81 -13.09 5.70
N VAL A 3 11.11 -14.14 6.14
CA VAL A 3 9.67 -14.28 5.98
C VAL A 3 9.08 -14.55 7.34
N VAL A 4 8.05 -13.80 7.68
CA VAL A 4 7.21 -14.03 8.85
C VAL A 4 5.83 -14.40 8.32
N PHE A 5 5.27 -15.50 8.81
CA PHE A 5 3.92 -15.94 8.46
C PHE A 5 2.97 -15.61 9.60
N GLY A 6 1.85 -14.96 9.29
CA GLY A 6 0.84 -14.63 10.29
C GLY A 6 -0.14 -13.60 9.76
N ASP A 7 -1.11 -13.25 10.60
CA ASP A 7 -2.04 -12.17 10.36
C ASP A 7 -1.37 -10.84 10.77
N ILE A 8 -1.27 -9.90 9.83
CA ILE A 8 -0.64 -8.61 10.09
C ILE A 8 -1.37 -7.77 11.13
N THR A 9 -2.65 -8.05 11.42
CA THR A 9 -3.41 -7.39 12.48
C THR A 9 -2.96 -7.81 13.89
N GLU A 10 -2.21 -8.91 13.99
CA GLU A 10 -1.64 -9.39 15.25
C GLU A 10 -0.32 -8.66 15.60
N THR A 11 -0.28 -8.06 16.79
CA THR A 11 0.90 -7.31 17.27
C THR A 11 2.17 -8.18 17.29
N ASP A 12 2.06 -9.47 17.60
CA ASP A 12 3.21 -10.37 17.66
C ASP A 12 3.85 -10.56 16.28
N VAL A 13 3.03 -10.64 15.22
CA VAL A 13 3.49 -10.71 13.82
C VAL A 13 4.20 -9.41 13.43
N MET A 14 3.65 -8.24 13.80
CA MET A 14 4.29 -6.96 13.55
C MET A 14 5.65 -6.83 14.27
N ASN A 15 5.74 -7.34 15.49
CA ASN A 15 6.96 -7.34 16.29
C ASN A 15 8.02 -8.29 15.70
N GLU A 16 7.63 -9.51 15.32
CA GLU A 16 8.52 -10.47 14.68
C GLU A 16 9.05 -9.92 13.34
N ALA A 17 8.21 -9.20 12.60
CA ALA A 17 8.59 -8.48 11.39
C ALA A 17 9.40 -7.19 11.62
N ASN A 18 9.65 -6.80 12.89
CA ASN A 18 10.41 -5.61 13.30
C ASN A 18 9.87 -4.28 12.73
N LEU A 19 8.56 -4.16 12.53
CA LEU A 19 7.95 -3.02 11.84
C LEU A 19 8.16 -1.68 12.57
N SER A 20 8.24 -1.68 13.90
CA SER A 20 8.47 -0.49 14.73
C SER A 20 9.83 0.19 14.50
N THR A 21 10.81 -0.55 13.99
CA THR A 21 12.16 -0.03 13.72
C THR A 21 12.44 0.14 12.22
N ALA A 22 11.46 -0.21 11.38
CA ALA A 22 11.59 -0.09 9.93
C ALA A 22 11.67 1.39 9.54
N LYS A 23 12.54 1.73 8.58
CA LYS A 23 12.55 3.08 7.99
C LYS A 23 11.35 3.32 7.09
N THR A 24 10.92 2.27 6.40
CA THR A 24 9.83 2.29 5.43
C THR A 24 9.09 0.96 5.47
N ILE A 25 7.77 1.02 5.40
CA ILE A 25 6.86 -0.12 5.27
C ILE A 25 6.12 0.01 3.95
N VAL A 26 6.09 -1.07 3.17
CA VAL A 26 5.28 -1.16 1.95
C VAL A 26 4.20 -2.22 2.19
N SER A 27 2.94 -1.80 2.21
CA SER A 27 1.81 -2.71 2.36
C SER A 27 1.12 -2.97 1.03
N THR A 28 0.89 -4.25 0.74
CA THR A 28 0.15 -4.73 -0.44
C THR A 28 -1.05 -5.59 -0.04
N LEU A 29 -1.53 -5.44 1.20
CA LEU A 29 -2.68 -6.16 1.71
C LEU A 29 -3.93 -5.82 0.88
N PRO A 30 -4.78 -6.82 0.58
CA PRO A 30 -5.96 -6.60 -0.24
C PRO A 30 -7.07 -5.86 0.53
N ASN A 31 -7.15 -6.11 1.84
CA ASN A 31 -8.20 -5.56 2.69
C ASN A 31 -7.87 -4.13 3.12
N LEU A 32 -8.85 -3.22 2.99
CA LEU A 32 -8.76 -1.86 3.51
C LEU A 32 -8.57 -1.82 5.03
N GLU A 33 -9.34 -2.61 5.76
CA GLU A 33 -9.34 -2.63 7.23
C GLU A 33 -7.99 -3.05 7.79
N ASP A 34 -7.39 -4.12 7.26
CA ASP A 34 -6.07 -4.59 7.68
C ASP A 34 -4.98 -3.54 7.42
N ASN A 35 -5.05 -2.85 6.27
CA ASN A 35 -4.16 -1.73 5.99
C ASN A 35 -4.34 -0.60 7.00
N VAL A 36 -5.58 -0.21 7.32
CA VAL A 36 -5.87 0.84 8.31
C VAL A 36 -5.34 0.45 9.68
N ILE A 37 -5.57 -0.79 10.12
CA ILE A 37 -5.06 -1.32 11.39
C ILE A 37 -3.54 -1.27 11.43
N LEU A 38 -2.86 -1.71 10.36
CA LEU A 38 -1.41 -1.66 10.24
C LEU A 38 -0.88 -0.22 10.33
N ILE A 39 -1.41 0.70 9.50
CA ILE A 39 -0.97 2.09 9.45
C ILE A 39 -1.11 2.73 10.83
N GLN A 40 -2.29 2.64 11.43
CA GLN A 40 -2.56 3.27 12.72
C GLN A 40 -1.71 2.65 13.83
N SER A 41 -1.48 1.33 13.79
CA SER A 41 -0.67 0.66 14.82
C SER A 41 0.79 1.10 14.81
N ILE A 42 1.35 1.33 13.62
CA ILE A 42 2.70 1.87 13.50
C ILE A 42 2.73 3.37 13.82
N LYS A 43 1.88 4.17 13.16
CA LYS A 43 1.91 5.63 13.29
C LYS A 43 1.57 6.15 14.70
N ARG A 44 0.84 5.37 15.52
CA ARG A 44 0.58 5.73 16.93
C ARG A 44 1.86 5.92 17.75
N ASN A 45 2.88 5.10 17.52
CA ASN A 45 4.12 5.11 18.31
C ASN A 45 5.36 5.51 17.49
N HIS A 46 5.30 5.37 16.17
CA HIS A 46 6.39 5.58 15.24
C HIS A 46 5.93 6.47 14.07
N PRO A 47 5.52 7.73 14.33
CA PRO A 47 4.99 8.64 13.30
C PRO A 47 6.00 8.92 12.17
N GLU A 48 7.30 8.77 12.42
CA GLU A 48 8.40 8.96 11.48
C GLU A 48 8.55 7.84 10.45
N VAL A 49 7.99 6.66 10.70
CA VAL A 49 8.11 5.52 9.79
C VAL A 49 7.32 5.80 8.54
N GLN A 50 7.96 5.74 7.38
CA GLN A 50 7.29 5.98 6.10
C GLN A 50 6.43 4.77 5.72
N ILE A 51 5.15 4.97 5.44
CA ILE A 51 4.23 3.90 5.05
C ILE A 51 3.66 4.17 3.66
N ILE A 52 3.95 3.25 2.73
CA ILE A 52 3.46 3.26 1.35
C ILE A 52 2.46 2.12 1.21
N VAL A 53 1.26 2.41 0.71
CA VAL A 53 0.19 1.42 0.64
C VAL A 53 -0.37 1.30 -0.78
N ASN A 54 -0.63 0.07 -1.20
CA ASN A 54 -1.42 -0.22 -2.38
C ASN A 54 -2.92 -0.08 -2.07
N ALA A 55 -3.63 0.80 -2.77
CA ALA A 55 -5.08 0.85 -2.80
C ALA A 55 -5.62 -0.05 -3.91
N GLU A 56 -6.25 -1.16 -3.54
CA GLU A 56 -6.93 -2.05 -4.49
C GLU A 56 -8.07 -1.35 -5.24
N ARG A 57 -8.79 -0.46 -4.56
CA ARG A 57 -9.91 0.30 -5.10
C ARG A 57 -9.65 1.79 -4.93
N ARG A 58 -10.03 2.57 -5.94
CA ARG A 58 -9.87 4.02 -5.94
C ARG A 58 -10.54 4.68 -4.73
N GLU A 59 -11.71 4.19 -4.33
CA GLU A 59 -12.46 4.68 -3.17
C GLU A 59 -11.72 4.50 -1.83
N HIS A 60 -10.78 3.55 -1.72
CA HIS A 60 -10.01 3.32 -0.49
C HIS A 60 -8.92 4.37 -0.26
N ARG A 61 -8.52 5.10 -1.30
CA ARG A 61 -7.37 6.01 -1.26
C ARG A 61 -7.48 7.03 -0.12
N GLN A 62 -8.62 7.69 0.01
CA GLN A 62 -8.78 8.73 1.03
C GLN A 62 -8.73 8.14 2.44
N ALA A 63 -9.40 7.02 2.67
CA ALA A 63 -9.39 6.34 3.97
C ALA A 63 -7.98 5.91 4.39
N LEU A 64 -7.15 5.43 3.45
CA LEU A 64 -5.77 5.07 3.72
C LEU A 64 -4.87 6.27 4.05
N LEU A 65 -5.08 7.40 3.37
CA LEU A 65 -4.38 8.66 3.68
C LEU A 65 -4.81 9.19 5.06
N ASP A 66 -6.12 9.19 5.35
CA ASP A 66 -6.67 9.64 6.63
C ASP A 66 -6.21 8.76 7.79
N ALA A 67 -5.97 7.47 7.55
CA ALA A 67 -5.39 6.55 8.53
C ALA A 67 -3.92 6.87 8.85
N GLY A 68 -3.23 7.63 7.99
CA GLY A 68 -1.84 8.06 8.18
C GLY A 68 -0.83 7.46 7.20
N ALA A 69 -1.26 6.88 6.07
CA ALA A 69 -0.31 6.47 5.03
C ALA A 69 0.35 7.71 4.41
N ASP A 70 1.68 7.66 4.22
CA ASP A 70 2.43 8.77 3.62
C ASP A 70 2.27 8.79 2.10
N MET A 71 2.02 7.63 1.49
CA MET A 71 1.75 7.50 0.07
C MET A 71 0.78 6.37 -0.20
N VAL A 72 -0.20 6.63 -1.07
CA VAL A 72 -1.11 5.61 -1.58
C VAL A 72 -0.96 5.47 -3.08
N ILE A 73 -0.60 4.27 -3.53
CA ILE A 73 -0.46 3.90 -4.93
C ILE A 73 -1.74 3.14 -5.32
N ALA A 74 -2.35 3.48 -6.46
CA ALA A 74 -3.46 2.74 -7.03
C ALA A 74 -3.02 2.17 -8.39
N PRO A 75 -2.39 0.98 -8.43
CA PRO A 75 -1.73 0.46 -9.63
C PRO A 75 -2.68 0.33 -10.82
N PHE A 76 -3.91 -0.14 -10.61
CA PHE A 76 -4.89 -0.30 -11.68
C PHE A 76 -5.38 1.04 -12.26
N GLU A 77 -5.51 2.06 -11.42
CA GLU A 77 -5.84 3.43 -11.87
C GLU A 77 -4.69 3.99 -12.72
N LEU A 78 -3.45 3.84 -12.25
CA LEU A 78 -2.24 4.26 -12.97
C LEU A 78 -2.11 3.53 -14.31
N ALA A 79 -2.29 2.22 -14.33
CA ALA A 79 -2.27 1.42 -15.54
C ALA A 79 -3.36 1.86 -16.52
N GLY A 80 -4.58 2.10 -16.06
CA GLY A 80 -5.67 2.62 -16.88
C GLY A 80 -5.37 3.99 -17.49
N GLN A 81 -4.76 4.89 -16.72
CA GLN A 81 -4.31 6.19 -17.23
C GLN A 81 -3.20 6.06 -18.28
N MET A 82 -2.24 5.15 -18.07
CA MET A 82 -1.19 4.87 -19.05
C MET A 82 -1.77 4.33 -20.34
N LEU A 83 -2.66 3.33 -20.26
CA LEU A 83 -3.34 2.75 -21.41
C LEU A 83 -4.15 3.81 -22.17
N SER A 84 -4.90 4.65 -21.46
CA SER A 84 -5.66 5.75 -22.05
C SER A 84 -4.78 6.70 -22.86
N ARG A 85 -3.59 7.06 -22.35
CA ARG A 85 -2.63 7.90 -23.08
C ARG A 85 -2.09 7.21 -24.33
N LEU A 86 -1.73 5.93 -24.23
CA LEU A 86 -1.23 5.16 -25.38
C LEU A 86 -2.29 5.07 -26.49
N VAL A 87 -3.56 4.83 -26.13
CA VAL A 87 -4.68 4.87 -27.08
C VAL A 87 -4.84 6.26 -27.69
N ALA A 88 -4.79 7.31 -26.87
CA ALA A 88 -5.01 8.68 -27.33
C ALA A 88 -3.92 9.20 -28.28
N HIS A 89 -2.70 8.67 -28.17
CA HIS A 89 -1.55 9.04 -29.01
C HIS A 89 -1.26 8.04 -30.14
N ASP A 90 -2.08 7.01 -30.32
CA ASP A 90 -1.87 5.92 -31.30
C ASP A 90 -0.50 5.22 -31.16
N GLU A 91 -0.01 5.14 -29.93
CA GLU A 91 1.31 4.54 -29.58
C GLU A 91 1.20 3.05 -29.21
N LEU A 92 0.02 2.45 -29.41
CA LEU A 92 -0.20 1.04 -29.13
C LEU A 92 0.32 0.17 -30.29
N GLU A 93 1.57 -0.28 -30.20
CA GLU A 93 2.03 -1.43 -30.99
C GLU A 93 1.48 -2.73 -30.39
N ILE A 94 0.27 -3.12 -30.81
CA ILE A 94 -0.23 -4.48 -30.56
C ILE A 94 0.39 -5.38 -31.64
N ARG A 95 1.40 -6.16 -31.26
CA ARG A 95 1.93 -7.24 -32.10
C ARG A 95 1.11 -8.51 -31.84
N ASP A 96 0.64 -9.15 -32.91
CA ASP A 96 -0.03 -10.46 -32.89
C ASP A 96 0.85 -11.58 -32.29
#